data_AF-A0A4R9J4F8-F1
#
_entry.id   AF-A0A4R9J4F8-F1
#
_cell.length_a   1.000
_cell.length_b   1.000
_cell.length_c   1.000
_cell.angle_alpha   90.00
_cell.angle_beta   90.00
_cell.angle_gamma   90.00
#
_symmetry.space_group_name_H-M   'P 1'
#
loop_
_entity.id
_entity.type
_entity.pdbx_description
1 polymer ?
#
loop_
_entity_poly.entity_id
_entity_poly.type
_entity_poly.pdbx_seq_one_letter_code
_entity_poly.pdbx_strand_id
1 'polypeptide(L)'
;MKYIDFSKDLTEKGKDIFESIPNPIKPIWGSLILSRFSKYIHDIPDEVSNLFEIINNKHNWLEAKKQFDYIRDFNLKNHNFHPYEFLALAELVAKITYNSAGNMIAPFDKDSGWFIPALAFKIADHFQIESLYSEVVASVSIGKYLKNVKAEIVRLYDLLELKAIDEILWHDWDPIGINYTEQRDEYQAYSADIFDLKRNRASAEEIRKYLVDLQINRIGIFSNQDSCKLIANKIIRI
;
A
#
# COMPACT_ATOMS: atom_id res chain seq x y z
N MET A 1 4.75 -33.07 10.24
CA MET A 1 4.73 -33.02 11.72
C MET A 1 5.55 -31.87 12.30
N LYS A 2 6.73 -31.53 11.76
CA LYS A 2 7.64 -30.52 12.35
C LYS A 2 7.09 -29.08 12.48
N TYR A 3 6.11 -28.70 11.65
CA TYR A 3 5.63 -27.31 11.58
C TYR A 3 4.18 -27.11 12.02
N ILE A 4 3.50 -28.15 12.51
CA ILE A 4 2.07 -28.12 12.85
C ILE A 4 1.80 -27.17 14.03
N ASP A 5 2.64 -27.20 15.06
CA ASP A 5 2.47 -26.31 16.22
C ASP A 5 2.75 -24.85 15.85
N PHE A 6 3.70 -24.64 14.93
CA PHE A 6 4.07 -23.30 14.44
C PHE A 6 2.98 -22.68 13.59
N SER A 7 2.39 -23.42 12.65
CA SER A 7 1.32 -22.90 11.81
C SER A 7 0.04 -22.61 12.60
N LYS A 8 -0.26 -23.45 13.60
CA LYS A 8 -1.37 -23.21 14.51
C LYS A 8 -1.17 -21.91 15.29
N ASP A 9 0.00 -21.71 15.90
CA ASP A 9 0.35 -20.47 16.61
C ASP A 9 0.24 -19.23 15.70
N LEU A 10 0.77 -19.32 14.49
CA LEU A 10 0.77 -18.20 13.53
C LEU A 10 -0.62 -17.90 12.98
N THR A 11 -1.47 -18.92 12.85
CA THR A 11 -2.88 -18.77 12.45
C THR A 11 -3.68 -18.08 13.54
N GLU A 12 -3.54 -18.52 14.79
CA GLU A 12 -4.23 -17.93 15.95
C GLU A 12 -3.79 -16.48 16.18
N LYS A 13 -2.51 -16.16 15.92
CA LYS A 13 -1.96 -14.80 16.04
C LYS A 13 -2.13 -13.93 14.79
N GLY A 14 -2.89 -14.37 13.78
CA GLY A 14 -2.98 -13.66 12.50
C GLY A 14 -3.39 -12.20 12.63
N LYS A 15 -4.31 -11.89 13.55
CA LYS A 15 -4.69 -10.52 13.92
C LYS A 15 -3.49 -9.71 14.44
N ASP A 16 -2.85 -10.20 15.50
CA ASP A 16 -1.74 -9.50 16.16
C ASP A 16 -0.56 -9.26 15.20
N ILE A 17 -0.29 -10.24 14.34
CA ILE A 17 0.72 -10.13 13.28
C ILE A 17 0.33 -8.99 12.34
N PHE A 18 -0.86 -9.03 11.75
CA PHE A 18 -1.29 -8.05 10.76
C PHE A 18 -1.37 -6.61 11.32
N GLU A 19 -1.88 -6.43 12.53
CA GLU A 19 -1.98 -5.12 13.18
C GLU A 19 -0.59 -4.54 13.55
N SER A 20 0.40 -5.40 13.74
CA SER A 20 1.77 -4.97 14.01
C SER A 20 2.50 -4.42 12.77
N ILE A 21 2.08 -4.81 11.56
CA ILE A 21 2.73 -4.41 10.31
C ILE A 21 2.38 -2.95 9.97
N PRO A 22 3.38 -2.08 9.66
CA PRO A 22 3.12 -0.73 9.18
C PRO A 22 2.23 -0.73 7.93
N ASN A 23 1.29 0.22 7.82
CA ASN A 23 0.37 0.29 6.67
C ASN A 23 1.08 0.21 5.31
N PRO A 24 2.18 0.96 5.05
CA PRO A 24 2.89 0.89 3.77
C PRO A 24 3.55 -0.47 3.48
N ILE A 25 3.67 -1.37 4.46
CA ILE A 25 4.30 -2.69 4.29
C ILE A 25 3.28 -3.81 4.12
N LYS A 26 2.02 -3.61 4.56
CA LYS A 26 0.97 -4.64 4.47
C LYS A 26 0.83 -5.23 3.06
N PRO A 27 0.80 -4.43 1.97
CA PRO A 27 0.66 -4.98 0.62
C PRO A 27 1.85 -5.84 0.20
N ILE A 28 3.06 -5.37 0.53
CA ILE A 28 4.33 -6.07 0.24
C ILE A 28 4.38 -7.40 1.00
N TRP A 29 4.00 -7.40 2.28
CA TRP A 29 3.94 -8.63 3.09
C TRP A 29 2.92 -9.63 2.55
N GLY A 30 1.71 -9.18 2.19
CA GLY A 30 0.70 -10.03 1.56
C GLY A 30 1.18 -10.62 0.23
N SER A 31 1.79 -9.79 -0.62
CA SER A 31 2.37 -10.20 -1.90
C SER A 31 3.49 -11.23 -1.72
N LEU A 32 4.36 -11.03 -0.72
CA LEU A 32 5.43 -11.98 -0.40
C LEU A 32 4.84 -13.37 -0.11
N ILE A 33 3.79 -13.45 0.70
CA ILE A 33 3.11 -14.71 1.04
C ILE A 33 2.45 -15.31 -0.21
N LEU A 34 1.68 -14.51 -0.97
CA LEU A 34 1.00 -14.95 -2.18
C LEU A 34 1.98 -15.52 -3.21
N SER A 35 3.13 -14.87 -3.39
CA SER A 35 4.17 -15.28 -4.35
C SER A 35 4.80 -16.64 -4.05
N ARG A 36 4.70 -17.14 -2.80
CA ARG A 36 5.21 -18.48 -2.44
C ARG A 36 4.50 -19.59 -3.19
N PHE A 37 3.24 -19.37 -3.55
CA PHE A 37 2.43 -20.35 -4.24
C PHE A 37 2.57 -20.28 -5.76
N SER A 38 3.11 -19.18 -6.31
CA SER A 38 3.22 -18.97 -7.76
C SER A 38 4.02 -20.06 -8.49
N LYS A 39 4.97 -20.72 -7.81
CA LYS A 39 5.75 -21.83 -8.40
C LYS A 39 4.99 -23.15 -8.47
N TYR A 40 3.90 -23.27 -7.72
CA TYR A 40 3.15 -24.52 -7.52
C TYR A 40 1.78 -24.47 -8.20
N ILE A 41 1.40 -23.32 -8.75
CA ILE A 41 0.17 -23.11 -9.50
C ILE A 41 0.55 -23.03 -10.97
N HIS A 42 0.09 -24.01 -11.74
CA HIS A 42 0.45 -24.16 -13.15
C HIS A 42 -0.04 -23.00 -14.02
N ASP A 43 -1.30 -22.58 -13.81
CA ASP A 43 -1.94 -21.53 -14.59
C ASP A 43 -2.44 -20.42 -13.66
N ILE A 44 -1.54 -19.51 -13.27
CA ILE A 44 -1.94 -18.34 -12.48
C ILE A 44 -2.83 -17.45 -13.35
N PRO A 45 -4.05 -17.11 -12.93
CA PRO A 45 -4.93 -16.24 -13.70
C PRO A 45 -4.29 -14.86 -13.89
N ASP A 46 -4.52 -14.24 -15.04
CA ASP A 46 -4.04 -12.88 -15.33
C ASP A 46 -4.53 -11.88 -14.27
N GLU A 47 -5.72 -12.12 -13.71
CA GLU A 47 -6.27 -11.32 -12.62
C GLU A 47 -5.41 -11.37 -11.36
N VAL A 48 -4.71 -12.47 -11.08
CA VAL A 48 -3.77 -12.56 -9.95
C VAL A 48 -2.40 -12.01 -10.35
N SER A 49 -1.96 -12.25 -11.59
CA SER A 49 -0.69 -11.71 -12.11
C SER A 49 -0.65 -10.18 -12.09
N ASN A 50 -1.73 -9.52 -12.57
CA ASN A 50 -1.86 -8.06 -12.59
C ASN A 50 -1.84 -7.44 -11.18
N LEU A 51 -2.26 -8.19 -10.16
CA LEU A 51 -2.20 -7.71 -8.78
C LEU A 51 -0.75 -7.48 -8.31
N PHE A 52 0.21 -8.31 -8.74
CA PHE A 52 1.61 -8.11 -8.37
C PHE A 52 2.16 -6.80 -8.95
N GLU A 53 1.79 -6.44 -10.17
CA GLU A 53 2.19 -5.17 -10.79
C GLU A 53 1.63 -3.96 -10.03
N ILE A 54 0.36 -4.06 -9.61
CA ILE A 54 -0.27 -3.03 -8.77
C ILE A 54 0.49 -2.87 -7.45
N ILE A 55 0.82 -3.96 -6.77
CA ILE A 55 1.48 -3.90 -5.45
C ILE A 55 2.88 -3.29 -5.56
N ASN A 56 3.62 -3.59 -6.62
CA ASN A 56 4.97 -3.09 -6.85
C ASN A 56 5.02 -1.57 -7.11
N ASN A 57 3.90 -0.93 -7.41
CA ASN A 57 3.81 0.50 -7.61
C ASN A 57 2.75 1.14 -6.69
N LYS A 58 3.19 1.84 -5.62
CA LYS A 58 2.31 2.49 -4.65
C LYS A 58 1.26 3.40 -5.30
N HIS A 59 1.60 4.07 -6.40
CA HIS A 59 0.66 4.94 -7.12
C HIS A 59 -0.53 4.18 -7.72
N ASN A 60 -0.39 2.88 -7.94
CA ASN A 60 -1.43 2.02 -8.48
C ASN A 60 -2.28 1.36 -7.38
N TRP A 61 -1.99 1.53 -6.09
CA TRP A 61 -2.69 0.79 -5.04
C TRP A 61 -4.20 1.07 -4.97
N LEU A 62 -4.67 2.22 -5.47
CA LEU A 62 -6.10 2.49 -5.62
C LEU A 62 -6.78 1.57 -6.65
N GLU A 63 -6.05 1.12 -7.66
CA GLU A 63 -6.54 0.17 -8.67
C GLU A 63 -6.77 -1.23 -8.07
N ALA A 64 -6.20 -1.52 -6.90
CA ALA A 64 -6.41 -2.80 -6.23
C ALA A 64 -7.90 -3.06 -5.89
N LYS A 65 -8.75 -2.03 -5.79
CA LYS A 65 -10.21 -2.23 -5.66
C LYS A 65 -10.79 -2.90 -6.88
N LYS A 66 -10.44 -2.38 -8.06
CA LYS A 66 -10.88 -2.92 -9.34
C LYS A 66 -10.29 -4.31 -9.57
N GLN A 67 -9.03 -4.50 -9.20
CA GLN A 67 -8.38 -5.80 -9.30
C GLN A 67 -9.02 -6.86 -8.39
N PHE A 68 -9.43 -6.49 -7.17
CA PHE A 68 -10.22 -7.36 -6.32
C PHE A 68 -11.52 -7.83 -7.01
N ASP A 69 -12.23 -6.92 -7.69
CA ASP A 69 -13.48 -7.27 -8.38
C ASP A 69 -13.22 -8.25 -9.53
N TYR A 70 -12.12 -8.11 -10.26
CA TYR A 70 -11.70 -9.06 -11.29
C TYR A 70 -11.36 -10.44 -10.74
N ILE A 71 -10.55 -10.51 -9.67
CA ILE A 71 -10.21 -11.78 -9.02
C ILE A 71 -11.49 -12.46 -8.50
N ARG A 72 -12.40 -11.70 -7.89
CA ARG A 72 -13.66 -12.22 -7.36
C ARG A 72 -14.56 -12.76 -8.47
N ASP A 73 -14.71 -12.03 -9.58
CA ASP A 73 -15.50 -12.47 -10.72
C ASP A 73 -14.92 -13.74 -11.36
N PHE A 74 -13.59 -13.81 -11.51
CA PHE A 74 -12.91 -15.02 -11.96
C PHE A 74 -13.20 -16.21 -11.04
N ASN A 75 -13.04 -16.02 -9.72
CA ASN A 75 -13.27 -17.04 -8.71
C ASN A 75 -14.72 -17.58 -8.72
N LEU A 76 -15.70 -16.68 -8.90
CA LEU A 76 -17.12 -17.06 -8.99
C LEU A 76 -17.46 -17.81 -10.27
N LYS A 77 -16.69 -17.65 -11.35
CA LYS A 77 -16.93 -18.32 -12.65
C LYS A 77 -16.15 -19.62 -12.82
N ASN A 78 -15.02 -19.77 -12.14
CA ASN A 78 -14.06 -20.85 -12.34
C ASN A 78 -14.00 -21.80 -11.15
N HIS A 79 -15.09 -22.53 -10.89
CA HIS A 79 -15.18 -23.46 -9.75
C HIS A 79 -14.18 -24.63 -9.79
N ASN A 80 -13.55 -24.90 -10.94
CA ASN A 80 -12.55 -25.95 -11.09
C ASN A 80 -11.13 -25.50 -10.73
N PHE A 81 -10.92 -24.21 -10.44
CA PHE A 81 -9.61 -23.70 -10.04
C PHE A 81 -9.29 -24.19 -8.63
N HIS A 82 -8.15 -24.87 -8.48
CA HIS A 82 -7.69 -25.36 -7.19
C HIS A 82 -6.21 -25.02 -6.94
N PRO A 83 -5.83 -24.71 -5.69
CA PRO A 83 -6.71 -24.59 -4.52
C PRO A 83 -7.52 -23.27 -4.53
N TYR A 84 -8.80 -23.33 -4.14
CA TYR A 84 -9.70 -22.16 -4.06
C TYR A 84 -9.14 -21.10 -3.11
N GLU A 85 -8.47 -21.54 -2.05
CA GLU A 85 -7.84 -20.69 -1.05
C GLU A 85 -6.79 -19.75 -1.63
N PHE A 86 -6.17 -20.09 -2.78
CA PHE A 86 -5.23 -19.19 -3.45
C PHE A 86 -5.92 -17.94 -4.00
N LEU A 87 -7.08 -18.09 -4.65
CA LEU A 87 -7.86 -16.94 -5.12
C LEU A 87 -8.38 -16.13 -3.94
N ALA A 88 -8.86 -16.80 -2.88
CA ALA A 88 -9.25 -16.11 -1.65
C ALA A 88 -8.10 -15.32 -1.01
N LEU A 89 -6.88 -15.87 -1.02
CA LEU A 89 -5.69 -15.17 -0.55
C LEU A 89 -5.38 -13.95 -1.43
N ALA A 90 -5.41 -14.09 -2.75
CA ALA A 90 -5.20 -12.99 -3.69
C ALA A 90 -6.22 -11.87 -3.49
N GLU A 91 -7.48 -12.22 -3.24
CA GLU A 91 -8.53 -11.25 -2.88
C GLU A 91 -8.19 -10.49 -1.59
N LEU A 92 -7.76 -11.16 -0.52
CA LEU A 92 -7.35 -10.49 0.72
C LEU A 92 -6.16 -9.56 0.48
N VAL A 93 -5.19 -9.99 -0.33
CA VAL A 93 -4.03 -9.17 -0.70
C VAL A 93 -4.47 -7.90 -1.45
N ALA A 94 -5.42 -8.01 -2.40
CA ALA A 94 -5.98 -6.85 -3.10
C ALA A 94 -6.70 -5.89 -2.13
N LYS A 95 -7.49 -6.42 -1.18
CA LYS A 95 -8.17 -5.60 -0.16
C LYS A 95 -7.19 -4.83 0.72
N ILE A 96 -6.16 -5.49 1.26
CA ILE A 96 -5.19 -4.80 2.12
C ILE A 96 -4.33 -3.81 1.33
N THR A 97 -4.12 -4.06 0.03
CA THR A 97 -3.44 -3.12 -0.88
C THR A 97 -4.23 -1.84 -1.02
N TYR A 98 -5.51 -1.94 -1.38
CA TYR A 98 -6.39 -0.79 -1.46
C TYR A 98 -6.48 -0.04 -0.11
N ASN A 99 -6.68 -0.76 0.99
CA ASN A 99 -6.78 -0.15 2.32
C ASN A 99 -5.49 0.57 2.74
N SER A 100 -4.35 0.23 2.15
CA SER A 100 -3.05 0.87 2.43
C SER A 100 -2.78 2.11 1.55
N ALA A 101 -3.63 2.38 0.56
CA ALA A 101 -3.48 3.49 -0.40
C ALA A 101 -3.84 4.89 0.17
N GLY A 102 -4.19 5.00 1.46
CA GLY A 102 -4.38 6.30 2.12
C GLY A 102 -5.77 6.95 1.95
N ASN A 103 -6.74 6.31 1.29
CA ASN A 103 -8.08 6.88 1.09
C ASN A 103 -8.92 6.93 2.39
N MET A 104 -9.66 8.04 2.57
CA MET A 104 -10.54 8.31 3.73
C MET A 104 -11.76 7.38 3.83
N ILE A 105 -12.06 6.61 2.78
CA ILE A 105 -13.11 5.60 2.77
C ILE A 105 -12.46 4.29 2.32
N ALA A 106 -12.05 3.46 3.27
CA ALA A 106 -11.72 2.07 3.00
C ALA A 106 -13.05 1.33 2.76
N PRO A 107 -13.36 0.86 1.54
CA PRO A 107 -14.59 0.12 1.24
C PRO A 107 -14.51 -1.31 1.78
N PHE A 108 -13.33 -1.78 2.19
CA PHE A 108 -13.11 -3.13 2.69
C PHE A 108 -12.84 -3.15 4.18
N ASP A 109 -13.31 -4.22 4.82
CA ASP A 109 -13.18 -4.44 6.25
C ASP A 109 -11.71 -4.43 6.71
N LYS A 110 -11.46 -3.76 7.84
CA LYS A 110 -10.12 -3.58 8.42
C LYS A 110 -9.47 -4.91 8.83
N ASP A 111 -10.27 -5.94 9.04
CA ASP A 111 -9.88 -7.28 9.49
C ASP A 111 -9.49 -8.22 8.34
N SER A 112 -9.65 -7.81 7.07
CA SER A 112 -9.34 -8.64 5.90
C SER A 112 -7.94 -9.27 5.99
N GLY A 113 -6.95 -8.55 6.52
CA GLY A 113 -5.59 -9.08 6.66
C GLY A 113 -5.38 -10.12 7.75
N TRP A 114 -6.30 -10.25 8.73
CA TRP A 114 -6.16 -11.20 9.84
C TRP A 114 -6.16 -12.66 9.37
N PHE A 115 -6.84 -12.93 8.26
CA PHE A 115 -7.04 -14.27 7.72
C PHE A 115 -5.94 -14.74 6.75
N ILE A 116 -4.99 -13.86 6.40
CA ILE A 116 -3.91 -14.19 5.46
C ILE A 116 -3.08 -15.39 5.95
N PRO A 117 -2.62 -15.47 7.21
CA PRO A 117 -1.88 -16.63 7.69
C PRO A 117 -2.68 -17.94 7.58
N ALA A 118 -3.96 -17.90 7.97
CA ALA A 118 -4.84 -19.06 7.93
C ALA A 118 -4.99 -19.61 6.51
N LEU A 119 -5.24 -18.73 5.53
CA LEU A 119 -5.35 -19.14 4.12
C LEU A 119 -4.03 -19.66 3.57
N ALA A 120 -2.92 -18.99 3.88
CA ALA A 120 -1.61 -19.43 3.42
C ALA A 120 -1.26 -20.84 3.90
N PHE A 121 -1.57 -21.18 5.16
CA PHE A 121 -1.34 -22.54 5.66
C PHE A 121 -2.29 -23.57 5.06
N LYS A 122 -3.56 -23.22 4.80
CA LYS A 122 -4.48 -24.12 4.07
C LYS A 122 -3.99 -24.45 2.66
N ILE A 123 -3.45 -23.46 1.94
CA ILE A 123 -2.87 -23.68 0.61
C ILE A 123 -1.62 -24.57 0.73
N ALA A 124 -0.75 -24.33 1.71
CA ALA A 124 0.42 -25.17 1.93
C ALA A 124 0.05 -26.63 2.26
N ASP A 125 -1.00 -26.83 3.07
CA ASP A 125 -1.54 -28.15 3.41
C ASP A 125 -2.11 -28.87 2.18
N HIS A 126 -2.69 -28.14 1.21
CA HIS A 126 -3.17 -28.71 -0.04
C HIS A 126 -2.04 -29.35 -0.87
N PHE A 127 -0.91 -28.65 -1.00
CA PHE A 127 0.22 -29.14 -1.77
C PHE A 127 1.02 -30.23 -1.04
N GLN A 128 1.00 -30.26 0.30
CA GLN A 128 1.77 -31.21 1.12
C GLN A 128 3.28 -31.19 0.86
N ILE A 129 3.83 -30.04 0.44
CA ILE A 129 5.25 -29.86 0.13
C ILE A 129 5.94 -29.21 1.34
N GLU A 130 6.91 -29.91 1.93
CA GLU A 130 7.60 -29.44 3.15
C GLU A 130 8.36 -28.13 2.93
N SER A 131 9.05 -27.96 1.79
CA SER A 131 9.76 -26.72 1.47
C SER A 131 8.82 -25.52 1.35
N LEU A 132 7.68 -25.68 0.68
CA LEU A 132 6.63 -24.65 0.60
C LEU A 132 6.12 -24.28 1.99
N TYR A 133 5.88 -25.27 2.86
CA TYR A 133 5.45 -25.02 4.23
C TYR A 133 6.45 -24.15 4.99
N SER A 134 7.75 -24.48 4.88
CA SER A 134 8.82 -23.70 5.49
C SER A 134 8.87 -22.27 4.94
N GLU A 135 8.67 -22.08 3.62
CA GLU A 135 8.62 -20.75 3.00
C GLU A 135 7.43 -19.91 3.51
N VAL A 136 6.27 -20.53 3.72
CA VAL A 136 5.08 -19.89 4.28
C VAL A 136 5.32 -19.50 5.74
N VAL A 137 5.85 -20.40 6.58
CA VAL A 137 6.22 -20.09 7.98
C VAL A 137 7.17 -18.90 8.03
N ALA A 138 8.21 -18.90 7.20
CA ALA A 138 9.17 -17.80 7.16
C ALA A 138 8.51 -16.47 6.76
N SER A 139 7.69 -16.49 5.70
CA SER A 139 7.04 -15.29 5.16
C SER A 139 6.00 -14.68 6.13
N VAL A 140 5.21 -15.52 6.80
CA VAL A 140 4.27 -15.07 7.84
C VAL A 140 5.05 -14.53 9.05
N SER A 141 6.14 -15.20 9.44
CA SER A 141 6.95 -14.81 10.60
C SER A 141 7.65 -13.46 10.43
N ILE A 142 7.98 -13.03 9.20
CA ILE A 142 8.50 -11.68 8.92
C ILE A 142 7.59 -10.60 9.52
N GLY A 143 6.27 -10.78 9.44
CA GLY A 143 5.29 -9.86 10.04
C GLY A 143 5.52 -9.61 11.53
N LYS A 144 5.93 -10.64 12.28
CA LYS A 144 6.25 -10.52 13.72
C LYS A 144 7.48 -9.66 13.97
N TYR A 145 8.50 -9.80 13.12
CA TYR A 145 9.75 -9.04 13.24
C TYR A 145 9.57 -7.57 12.84
N LEU A 146 8.69 -7.28 11.88
CA LEU A 146 8.38 -5.91 11.45
C LEU A 146 7.84 -5.05 12.59
N LYS A 147 7.21 -5.65 13.61
CA LYS A 147 6.80 -4.97 14.84
C LYS A 147 7.97 -4.24 15.52
N ASN A 148 9.14 -4.86 15.56
CA ASN A 148 10.31 -4.35 16.29
C ASN A 148 11.00 -3.18 15.58
N VAL A 149 10.77 -3.05 14.26
CA VAL A 149 11.35 -1.98 13.41
C VAL A 149 10.27 -1.04 12.85
N LYS A 150 9.07 -1.06 13.45
CA LYS A 150 7.90 -0.33 12.96
C LYS A 150 8.16 1.17 12.89
N ALA A 151 8.82 1.74 13.89
CA ALA A 151 9.07 3.18 13.96
C ALA A 151 10.07 3.64 12.88
N GLU A 152 11.12 2.84 12.64
CA GLU A 152 12.14 3.08 11.62
C GLU A 152 11.52 3.04 10.23
N ILE A 153 10.67 2.04 9.97
CA ILE A 153 9.94 1.94 8.69
C ILE A 153 9.02 3.14 8.50
N VAL A 154 8.22 3.50 9.50
CA VAL A 154 7.32 4.67 9.39
C VAL A 154 8.13 5.94 9.09
N ARG A 155 9.24 6.17 9.80
CA ARG A 155 10.13 7.31 9.55
C ARG A 155 10.70 7.33 8.13
N LEU A 156 11.06 6.17 7.58
CA LEU A 156 11.53 6.06 6.20
C LEU A 156 10.45 6.48 5.21
N TYR A 157 9.21 6.03 5.40
CA TYR A 157 8.09 6.42 4.53
C TYR A 157 7.71 7.89 4.69
N ASP A 158 7.75 8.44 5.91
CA ASP A 158 7.56 9.88 6.15
C ASP A 158 8.59 10.69 5.35
N LEU A 159 9.87 10.26 5.34
CA LEU A 159 10.93 10.92 4.57
C LEU A 159 10.70 10.83 3.06
N LEU A 160 10.30 9.65 2.56
CA LEU A 160 9.99 9.46 1.14
C LEU A 160 8.80 10.33 0.69
N GLU A 161 7.79 10.47 1.54
CA GLU A 161 6.61 11.29 1.28
C GLU A 161 6.95 12.78 1.31
N LEU A 162 7.73 13.24 2.30
CA LEU A 162 8.24 14.61 2.34
C LEU A 162 9.05 14.94 1.07
N LYS A 163 9.93 14.03 0.64
CA LYS A 163 10.68 14.18 -0.62
C LYS A 163 9.73 14.28 -1.82
N ALA A 164 8.71 13.42 -1.90
CA ALA A 164 7.76 13.45 -3.02
C ALA A 164 6.96 14.75 -3.07
N ILE A 165 6.56 15.31 -1.92
CA ILE A 165 5.92 16.63 -1.83
C ILE A 165 6.89 17.70 -2.34
N ASP A 166 8.14 17.69 -1.89
CA ASP A 166 9.17 18.63 -2.33
C ASP A 166 9.36 18.62 -3.86
N GLU A 167 9.45 17.44 -4.47
CA GLU A 167 9.54 17.32 -5.94
C GLU A 167 8.30 17.87 -6.64
N ILE A 168 7.10 17.66 -6.11
CA ILE A 168 5.87 18.21 -6.70
C ILE A 168 5.88 19.74 -6.65
N LEU A 169 6.28 20.33 -5.52
CA LEU A 169 6.33 21.78 -5.39
C LEU A 169 7.35 22.39 -6.36
N TRP A 170 8.52 21.77 -6.47
CA TRP A 170 9.60 22.22 -7.35
C TRP A 170 9.28 22.04 -8.84
N HIS A 171 8.76 20.89 -9.26
CA HIS A 171 8.59 20.58 -10.68
C HIS A 171 7.21 20.93 -11.25
N ASP A 172 6.16 20.85 -10.45
CA ASP A 172 4.79 20.99 -10.96
C ASP A 172 4.10 22.28 -10.51
N TRP A 173 4.32 22.73 -9.27
CA TRP A 173 3.63 23.91 -8.74
C TRP A 173 4.28 25.21 -9.17
N ASP A 174 5.60 25.32 -9.02
CA ASP A 174 6.50 26.42 -9.37
C ASP A 174 5.82 27.71 -9.86
N PRO A 175 5.16 28.45 -8.95
CA PRO A 175 4.22 29.48 -9.37
C PRO A 175 4.90 30.75 -9.89
N ILE A 176 6.21 30.92 -9.62
CA ILE A 176 7.02 32.02 -10.14
C ILE A 176 7.99 31.56 -11.24
N GLY A 177 7.97 30.28 -11.62
CA GLY A 177 8.76 29.78 -12.74
C GLY A 177 10.26 29.85 -12.47
N ILE A 178 10.75 29.43 -11.31
CA ILE A 178 12.19 29.46 -10.97
C ILE A 178 12.84 28.08 -10.93
N ASN A 179 12.12 27.02 -11.29
CA ASN A 179 12.61 25.64 -11.19
C ASN A 179 13.74 25.25 -12.17
N TYR A 180 14.15 26.18 -13.04
CA TYR A 180 15.35 26.08 -13.88
C TYR A 180 16.60 26.69 -13.22
N THR A 181 16.49 27.21 -11.99
CA THR A 181 17.59 27.83 -11.23
C THR A 181 18.09 26.91 -10.11
N GLU A 182 19.15 27.32 -9.41
CA GLU A 182 19.67 26.61 -8.24
C GLU A 182 18.95 26.98 -6.92
N GLN A 183 17.92 27.83 -6.96
CA GLN A 183 17.21 28.36 -5.78
C GLN A 183 16.12 27.42 -5.27
N ARG A 184 16.46 26.14 -5.11
CA ARG A 184 15.52 25.10 -4.66
C ARG A 184 15.02 25.31 -3.22
N ASP A 185 15.82 25.98 -2.41
CA ASP A 185 15.54 26.30 -1.01
C ASP A 185 14.32 27.21 -0.82
N GLU A 186 13.94 28.00 -1.83
CA GLU A 186 12.75 28.89 -1.82
C GLU A 186 11.44 28.14 -1.54
N TYR A 187 11.29 26.91 -2.06
CA TYR A 187 10.08 26.11 -1.83
C TYR A 187 10.23 25.08 -0.72
N GLN A 188 11.47 24.78 -0.33
CA GLN A 188 11.76 23.76 0.69
C GLN A 188 11.11 24.10 2.04
N ALA A 189 10.98 25.38 2.36
CA ALA A 189 10.29 25.85 3.56
C ALA A 189 8.80 25.45 3.60
N TYR A 190 8.14 25.31 2.44
CA TYR A 190 6.72 24.96 2.35
C TYR A 190 6.48 23.44 2.35
N SER A 191 7.47 22.65 1.93
CA SER A 191 7.38 21.18 1.89
C SER A 191 7.01 20.58 3.24
N ALA A 192 7.60 21.10 4.33
CA ALA A 192 7.34 20.63 5.69
C ALA A 192 5.91 20.95 6.16
N ASP A 193 5.43 22.17 5.95
CA ASP A 193 4.08 22.58 6.34
C ASP A 193 2.99 21.77 5.61
N ILE A 194 3.19 21.52 4.32
CA ILE A 194 2.25 20.72 3.52
C ILE A 194 2.29 19.25 3.92
N PHE A 195 3.47 18.72 4.22
CA PHE A 195 3.61 17.38 4.78
C PHE A 195 2.84 17.26 6.10
N ASP A 196 2.97 18.23 7.00
CA ASP A 196 2.25 18.25 8.28
C ASP A 196 0.72 18.36 8.08
N LEU A 197 0.25 19.19 7.15
CA LEU A 197 -1.17 19.25 6.79
C LEU A 197 -1.68 17.88 6.34
N LYS A 198 -0.95 17.22 5.42
CA LYS A 198 -1.33 15.90 4.92
C LYS A 198 -1.32 14.84 6.02
N ARG A 199 -0.30 14.83 6.88
CA ARG A 199 -0.20 13.93 8.03
C ARG A 199 -1.37 14.09 9.00
N ASN A 200 -1.85 15.32 9.14
CA ASN A 200 -3.04 15.68 9.92
C ASN A 200 -4.36 15.45 9.17
N ARG A 201 -4.34 14.70 8.07
CA ARG A 201 -5.50 14.32 7.25
C ARG A 201 -6.24 15.50 6.63
N ALA A 202 -5.52 16.57 6.30
CA ALA A 202 -6.08 17.64 5.49
C ALA A 202 -6.61 17.06 4.16
N SER A 203 -7.79 17.53 3.77
CA SER A 203 -8.39 17.26 2.47
C SER A 203 -7.62 17.97 1.35
N ALA A 204 -7.84 17.53 0.10
CA ALA A 204 -7.29 18.22 -1.07
C ALA A 204 -7.70 19.70 -1.12
N GLU A 205 -8.90 20.05 -0.62
CA GLU A 205 -9.37 21.43 -0.60
C GLU A 205 -8.64 22.28 0.46
N GLU A 206 -8.30 21.70 1.62
CA GLU A 206 -7.50 22.39 2.64
C GLU A 206 -6.07 22.63 2.16
N ILE A 207 -5.43 21.63 1.55
CA ILE A 207 -4.09 21.78 0.94
C ILE A 207 -4.14 22.82 -0.19
N ARG A 208 -5.18 22.79 -1.04
CA ARG A 208 -5.37 23.80 -2.10
C ARG A 208 -5.44 25.21 -1.52
N LYS A 209 -6.27 25.44 -0.49
CA LYS A 209 -6.40 26.75 0.16
C LYS A 209 -5.08 27.23 0.73
N TYR A 210 -4.30 26.33 1.33
CA TYR A 210 -2.97 26.65 1.83
C TYR A 210 -2.01 27.05 0.71
N LEU A 211 -1.98 26.34 -0.43
CA LEU A 211 -1.18 26.71 -1.61
C LEU A 211 -1.57 28.09 -2.18
N VAL A 212 -2.86 28.41 -2.21
CA VAL A 212 -3.37 29.73 -2.62
C VAL A 212 -2.91 30.81 -1.65
N ASP A 213 -2.96 30.55 -0.35
CA ASP A 213 -2.48 31.46 0.70
C ASP A 213 -0.97 31.74 0.56
N LEU A 214 -0.16 30.71 0.31
CA LEU A 214 1.27 30.88 0.03
C LEU A 214 1.51 31.81 -1.16
N GLN A 215 0.82 31.60 -2.28
CA GLN A 215 0.95 32.45 -3.46
C GLN A 215 0.62 33.91 -3.17
N ILE A 216 -0.50 34.18 -2.49
CA ILE A 216 -0.98 35.54 -2.27
C ILE A 216 -0.22 36.25 -1.15
N ASN A 217 -0.06 35.58 0.00
CA ASN A 217 0.36 36.21 1.25
C ASN A 217 1.84 36.00 1.60
N ARG A 218 2.50 34.96 1.06
CA ARG A 218 3.93 34.70 1.29
C ARG A 218 4.79 35.12 0.10
N ILE A 219 4.39 34.69 -1.10
CA ILE A 219 5.12 34.94 -2.36
C ILE A 219 4.75 36.31 -2.95
N GLY A 220 3.49 36.73 -2.81
CA GLY A 220 3.02 38.04 -3.26
C GLY A 220 2.59 38.10 -4.73
N ILE A 221 2.03 37.00 -5.26
CA ILE A 221 1.55 36.90 -6.65
C ILE A 221 0.05 36.60 -6.71
N PHE A 222 -0.55 36.79 -7.89
CA PHE A 222 -1.91 36.31 -8.14
C PHE A 222 -1.94 34.78 -8.18
N SER A 223 -2.94 34.19 -7.53
CA SER A 223 -3.06 32.73 -7.44
C SER A 223 -3.80 32.12 -8.61
N ASN A 224 -3.24 31.06 -9.20
CA ASN A 224 -3.97 30.17 -10.11
C ASN A 224 -4.63 29.03 -9.31
N GLN A 225 -5.92 29.21 -8.97
CA GLN A 225 -6.64 28.26 -8.12
C GLN A 225 -6.81 26.86 -8.75
N ASP A 226 -6.95 26.78 -10.08
CA ASP A 226 -7.08 25.52 -10.79
C ASP A 226 -5.77 24.73 -10.77
N SER A 227 -4.64 25.42 -10.96
CA SER A 227 -3.31 24.81 -10.78
C SER A 227 -3.13 24.29 -9.36
N CYS A 228 -3.41 25.11 -8.33
CA CYS A 228 -3.33 24.68 -6.93
C CYS A 228 -4.23 23.47 -6.62
N LYS A 229 -5.39 23.35 -7.27
CA LYS A 229 -6.28 22.19 -7.11
C LYS A 229 -5.66 20.92 -7.71
N LEU A 230 -5.03 21.01 -8.88
CA LEU A 230 -4.32 19.89 -9.50
C LEU A 230 -3.16 19.43 -8.62
N ILE A 231 -2.36 20.37 -8.11
CA ILE A 231 -1.24 20.09 -7.21
C ILE A 231 -1.72 19.44 -5.91
N ALA A 232 -2.74 19.99 -5.26
CA ALA A 232 -3.29 19.41 -4.03
C ALA A 232 -3.80 17.97 -4.23
N ASN A 233 -4.47 17.69 -5.35
CA ASN A 233 -4.87 16.33 -5.69
C ASN A 233 -3.68 15.40 -5.94
N LYS A 234 -2.60 15.89 -6.55
CA LYS A 234 -1.36 15.12 -6.75
C LYS A 234 -0.73 14.78 -5.41
N ILE A 235 -0.67 15.73 -4.48
CA ILE A 235 -0.11 15.55 -3.12
C ILE A 235 -0.91 14.53 -2.31
N ILE A 236 -2.24 14.60 -2.35
CA ILE A 236 -3.12 13.63 -1.66
C ILE A 236 -2.92 12.20 -2.18
N ARG A 237 -2.54 12.02 -3.44
CA ARG A 237 -2.35 10.70 -4.08
C ARG A 237 -0.99 10.05 -3.81
N ILE A 238 -0.03 10.76 -3.20
CA ILE A 238 1.24 10.15 -2.75
C ILE A 238 0.98 9.17 -1.61
#